data_AF-A0A932L6U4-F1
#
_entry.id   AF-A0A932L6U4-F1
#
_cell.length_a   1.000
_cell.length_b   1.000
_cell.length_c   1.000
_cell.angle_alpha   90.00
_cell.angle_beta   90.00
_cell.angle_gamma   90.00
#
_symmetry.space_group_name_H-M   'P 1'
#
loop_
_entity.id
_entity.type
_entity.pdbx_description
1 polymer ?
#
loop_
_entity_poly.entity_id
_entity_poly.type
_entity_poly.pdbx_seq_one_letter_code
_entity_poly.pdbx_strand_id
1 'polypeptide(L)'
;MGLLAKLFGRRDAKLDDYVLRLVVRGPTGQTRHQFVKFEARSLEAAIQQARRRAAHENVLRWKLVDGRTNRELASWWPPAPGQASSVADAEEVTTT
;
A
#
# COMPACT_ATOMS: atom_id res chain seq x y z
N MET A 1 -14.29 31.57 -11.57
CA MET A 1 -13.01 32.26 -11.25
C MET A 1 -12.91 32.39 -9.72
N GLY A 2 -11.84 31.87 -9.12
CA GLY A 2 -11.38 32.08 -7.72
C GLY A 2 -12.12 31.27 -6.65
N LEU A 3 -11.62 30.15 -6.09
CA LEU A 3 -10.27 29.82 -5.60
C LEU A 3 -9.80 30.73 -4.45
N LEU A 4 -10.31 30.49 -3.24
CA LEU A 4 -9.77 31.00 -1.97
C LEU A 4 -9.71 29.80 -0.99
N ALA A 5 -8.78 28.86 -1.17
CA ALA A 5 -7.39 29.00 -0.76
C ALA A 5 -7.23 29.55 0.67
N LYS A 6 -7.91 28.94 1.67
CA LYS A 6 -7.70 29.27 3.09
C LYS A 6 -8.05 28.12 4.05
N LEU A 7 -7.68 26.89 3.70
CA LEU A 7 -7.55 25.78 4.67
C LEU A 7 -6.09 25.62 5.13
N PHE A 8 -5.42 26.75 5.37
CA PHE A 8 -4.17 26.82 6.12
C PHE A 8 -4.49 26.98 7.61
N GLY A 9 -4.92 25.87 8.24
CA GLY A 9 -4.95 25.70 9.68
C GLY A 9 -4.30 24.35 9.99
N ARG A 10 -2.97 24.26 9.99
CA ARG A 10 -2.19 24.32 11.24
C ARG A 10 -2.93 23.68 12.41
N ARG A 11 -3.03 22.37 12.36
CA ARG A 11 -2.73 21.56 13.53
C ARG A 11 -1.63 20.62 13.09
N ASP A 12 -0.54 20.60 13.83
CA ASP A 12 0.38 19.48 13.91
C ASP A 12 -0.44 18.19 14.06
N ALA A 13 -0.88 17.62 12.93
CA ALA A 13 -1.33 16.25 12.89
C ALA A 13 -0.05 15.49 13.21
N LYS A 14 0.09 15.04 14.46
CA LYS A 14 1.18 14.16 14.88
C LYS A 14 1.34 13.14 13.77
N LEU A 15 2.41 13.26 13.01
CA LEU A 15 2.65 12.32 11.94
C LEU A 15 3.02 11.03 12.65
N ASP A 16 2.29 9.98 12.32
CA ASP A 16 2.61 8.67 12.86
C ASP A 16 3.78 8.10 12.06
N ASP A 17 4.72 7.50 12.81
CA ASP A 17 5.87 6.82 12.24
C ASP A 17 5.41 5.50 11.64
N TYR A 18 5.70 5.30 10.35
CA TYR A 18 5.41 4.05 9.66
C TYR A 18 6.68 3.46 9.04
N VAL A 19 6.72 2.14 9.00
CA VAL A 19 7.78 1.36 8.38
C VAL A 19 7.18 0.48 7.31
N LEU A 20 7.59 0.70 6.07
CA LEU A 20 7.19 -0.11 4.93
C LEU A 20 8.32 -1.08 4.57
N ARG A 21 8.01 -2.37 4.67
CA ARG A 21 8.87 -3.46 4.24
C ARG A 21 8.48 -3.84 2.82
N LEU A 22 9.37 -3.59 1.87
CA LEU A 22 9.22 -3.93 0.47
C LEU A 22 10.05 -5.17 0.16
N VAL A 23 9.47 -6.08 -0.61
CA VAL A 23 10.16 -7.20 -1.24
C VAL A 23 10.15 -6.91 -2.72
N VAL A 24 11.32 -6.55 -3.27
CA VAL A 24 11.48 -6.17 -4.68
C VAL A 24 12.24 -7.25 -5.43
N ARG A 25 11.91 -7.44 -6.71
CA ARG A 25 12.73 -8.23 -7.62
C ARG A 25 13.79 -7.31 -8.25
N GLY A 26 15.06 -7.60 -7.98
CA GLY A 26 16.19 -6.90 -8.59
C GLY A 26 16.36 -7.23 -10.07
N PRO A 27 17.21 -6.46 -10.79
CA PRO A 27 17.42 -6.62 -12.22
C PRO A 27 18.02 -7.99 -12.60
N THR A 28 18.74 -8.63 -11.68
CA THR A 28 19.33 -9.98 -11.85
C THR A 28 18.36 -11.11 -11.45
N GLY A 29 17.10 -10.80 -11.15
CA GLY A 29 16.10 -11.76 -10.68
C GLY A 29 16.17 -12.09 -9.18
N GLN A 30 17.18 -11.58 -8.47
CA GLN A 30 17.30 -11.77 -7.01
C GLN A 30 16.22 -10.98 -6.26
N THR A 31 15.63 -11.61 -5.25
CA THR A 31 14.71 -10.93 -4.34
C THR A 31 15.49 -10.14 -3.29
N ARG A 32 15.15 -8.86 -3.11
CA ARG A 32 15.77 -7.98 -2.11
C ARG A 32 14.70 -7.44 -1.16
N HIS A 33 15.07 -7.34 0.11
CA HIS A 33 14.24 -6.71 1.13
C HIS A 33 14.69 -5.26 1.31
N GLN A 34 13.77 -4.32 1.19
CA GLN A 34 14.01 -2.90 1.45
C GLN A 34 13.10 -2.43 2.58
N PHE A 35 13.66 -1.65 3.50
CA PHE A 35 12.94 -1.07 4.62
C PHE A 35 12.89 0.45 4.43
N VAL A 36 11.69 0.99 4.36
CA VAL A 36 11.48 2.43 4.19
C VAL A 36 10.75 2.93 5.43
N LYS A 37 11.40 3.80 6.21
CA LYS A 37 10.74 4.54 7.28
C LYS A 37 10.20 5.84 6.71
N PHE A 38 8.95 6.18 7.03
CA PHE A 38 8.36 7.45 6.65
C PHE A 38 7.25 7.85 7.61
N GLU A 39 6.94 9.14 7.62
CA GLU A 39 5.88 9.73 8.42
C GLU A 39 4.65 9.97 7.55
N ALA A 40 3.45 9.71 8.08
CA ALA A 40 2.21 10.00 7.37
C ALA A 40 1.13 10.58 8.28
N ARG A 41 0.23 11.38 7.68
CA ARG A 41 -0.88 12.06 8.38
C ARG A 41 -2.00 11.10 8.81
N SER A 42 -2.08 9.93 8.19
CA SER A 42 -3.06 8.89 8.49
C SER A 42 -2.58 7.54 7.95
N LEU A 43 -3.15 6.46 8.49
CA LEU A 43 -2.95 5.11 7.96
C LEU A 43 -3.30 5.02 6.47
N GLU A 44 -4.39 5.67 6.04
CA GLU A 44 -4.80 5.68 4.63
C GLU A 44 -3.74 6.35 3.74
N ALA A 45 -3.19 7.49 4.17
CA ALA A 45 -2.10 8.16 3.45
C ALA A 45 -0.85 7.27 3.37
N ALA A 46 -0.53 6.54 4.45
CA ALA A 46 0.57 5.60 4.48
C ALA A 46 0.37 4.42 3.52
N ILE A 47 -0.85 3.86 3.45
CA ILE A 47 -1.22 2.80 2.51
C ILE A 47 -1.16 3.31 1.07
N GLN A 48 -1.70 4.50 0.78
CA GLN A 48 -1.64 5.08 -0.56
C GLN A 48 -0.19 5.32 -1.01
N GLN A 49 0.67 5.78 -0.11
CA GLN A 49 2.10 5.96 -0.39
C GLN A 49 2.80 4.60 -0.62
N ALA A 50 2.48 3.58 0.17
CA ALA A 50 2.97 2.22 -0.04
C ALA A 50 2.55 1.66 -1.41
N ARG A 51 1.29 1.83 -1.80
CA ARG A 51 0.77 1.44 -3.12
C ARG A 51 1.45 2.18 -4.25
N ARG A 52 1.62 3.50 -4.16
CA ARG A 52 2.32 4.30 -5.18
C ARG A 52 3.75 3.79 -5.37
N ARG A 53 4.50 3.59 -4.28
CA ARG A 53 5.86 3.02 -4.35
C ARG A 53 5.86 1.61 -4.96
N ALA A 54 4.90 0.77 -4.55
CA ALA A 54 4.76 -0.57 -5.11
C ALA A 54 4.40 -0.61 -6.59
N ALA A 55 3.76 0.44 -7.12
CA ALA A 55 3.48 0.55 -8.55
C ALA A 55 4.69 1.02 -9.37
N HIS A 56 5.61 1.79 -8.77
CA HIS A 56 6.81 2.29 -9.45
C HIS A 56 8.00 1.32 -9.40
N GLU A 57 8.06 0.46 -8.38
CA GLU A 57 9.10 -0.55 -8.22
C GLU A 57 8.54 -1.95 -8.55
N ASN A 58 9.36 -2.90 -9.03
CA ASN A 58 8.96 -4.31 -9.22
C ASN A 58 8.76 -5.01 -7.86
N VAL A 59 7.77 -4.55 -7.08
CA VAL A 59 7.46 -5.02 -5.73
C VAL A 59 6.64 -6.30 -5.82
N LEU A 60 7.23 -7.38 -5.32
CA LEU A 60 6.59 -8.69 -5.16
C LEU A 60 5.69 -8.75 -3.93
N ARG A 61 6.03 -8.01 -2.88
CA ARG A 61 5.23 -7.95 -1.64
C ARG A 61 5.54 -6.69 -0.89
N TRP A 62 4.55 -6.11 -0.24
CA TRP A 62 4.80 -5.06 0.74
C TRP A 62 4.02 -5.27 2.03
N LYS A 63 4.60 -4.80 3.13
CA LYS A 63 4.01 -4.84 4.47
C LYS A 63 4.26 -3.51 5.15
N LEU A 64 3.20 -2.82 5.51
CA LEU A 64 3.19 -1.61 6.30
C LEU A 64 3.08 -1.96 7.78
N VAL A 65 3.96 -1.38 8.58
CA VAL A 65 4.12 -1.64 10.00
C VAL A 65 4.14 -0.30 10.74
N ASP A 66 3.57 -0.27 11.92
CA ASP A 66 3.69 0.85 12.85
C ASP A 66 5.13 0.99 13.36
N GLY A 67 5.72 2.17 13.26
CA GLY A 67 7.12 2.40 13.63
C GLY A 67 7.39 2.37 15.14
N ARG A 68 6.37 2.54 15.98
CA ARG A 68 6.52 2.55 17.45
C ARG A 68 6.29 1.18 18.06
N THR A 69 5.24 0.50 17.62
CA THR A 69 4.79 -0.78 18.18
C THR A 69 5.21 -1.98 17.32
N ASN A 70 5.76 -1.74 16.13
CA ASN A 70 6.12 -2.78 15.16
C ASN A 70 4.92 -3.67 14.77
N ARG A 71 3.70 -3.17 14.99
CA ARG A 71 2.45 -3.88 14.67
C ARG A 71 2.18 -3.81 13.17
N GLU A 72 1.83 -4.94 12.56
CA GLU A 72 1.37 -4.94 11.16
C GLU A 72 0.06 -4.16 11.03
N LEU A 73 0.03 -3.20 10.10
CA LEU A 73 -1.14 -2.37 9.85
C LEU A 73 -1.79 -2.73 8.52
N ALA A 74 -0.98 -3.02 7.49
CA ALA A 74 -1.47 -3.43 6.19
C ALA A 74 -0.42 -4.29 5.48
N SER A 75 -0.86 -5.20 4.64
CA SER A 75 0.02 -5.96 3.76
C SER A 75 -0.67 -6.21 2.43
N TRP A 76 0.14 -6.39 1.40
CA TRP A 76 -0.34 -6.79 0.09
C TRP A 76 0.64 -7.74 -0.56
N TRP A 77 0.07 -8.75 -1.20
CA TRP A 77 0.72 -9.66 -2.12
C TRP A 77 -0.06 -9.64 -3.43
N PRO A 78 0.59 -9.77 -4.59
CA PRO A 78 -0.11 -10.16 -5.80
C PRO A 78 -0.68 -11.58 -5.58
N PRO A 79 -1.83 -11.90 -6.18
CA PRO A 79 -2.27 -13.29 -6.25
C PRO A 79 -1.15 -14.12 -6.86
N ALA A 80 -0.90 -15.32 -6.30
CA ALA A 80 0.17 -16.18 -6.79
C ALA A 80 0.02 -16.36 -8.32
N PRO A 81 1.11 -16.30 -9.11
CA PRO A 81 1.03 -16.60 -10.53
C PRO A 81 0.51 -18.05 -10.69
N GLY A 82 -0.76 -18.18 -11.07
CA GLY A 82 -1.52 -19.43 -11.00
C GLY A 82 -2.88 -19.34 -10.29
N GLN A 83 -3.20 -18.21 -9.64
CA GLN A 83 -4.47 -17.98 -8.94
C GLN A 83 -5.26 -16.81 -9.59
N ALA A 84 -5.28 -16.79 -10.93
CA ALA A 84 -6.15 -15.95 -11.72
C ALA A 84 -7.09 -16.88 -12.51
N SER A 85 -8.22 -17.27 -11.90
CA SER A 85 -9.46 -17.79 -12.52
C SER A 85 -10.25 -18.60 -11.49
N SER A 86 -11.17 -17.96 -10.77
CA SER A 86 -12.44 -18.58 -10.31
C SER A 86 -13.38 -17.54 -9.69
N VAL A 87 -13.44 -16.35 -10.28
CA VAL A 87 -14.53 -15.38 -10.09
C VAL A 87 -14.82 -14.75 -11.46
N ALA A 88 -15.17 -15.60 -12.41
CA ALA A 88 -15.97 -15.23 -13.56
C ALA A 88 -17.18 -16.16 -13.53
N ASP A 89 -18.36 -15.56 -13.52
CA ASP A 89 -19.66 -16.21 -13.72
C ASP A 89 -20.19 -17.09 -12.57
N ALA A 90 -20.79 -16.41 -11.58
CA ALA A 90 -21.91 -16.97 -10.81
C ALA A 90 -23.05 -15.94 -10.82
N GLU A 91 -23.46 -15.49 -12.00
CA GLU A 91 -24.83 -15.00 -12.17
C GLU A 91 -25.67 -16.18 -12.68
N GLU A 92 -26.26 -16.85 -11.70
CA GLU A 92 -27.20 -17.94 -11.84
C GLU A 92 -28.37 -17.49 -12.72
N VAL A 93 -28.45 -18.03 -13.95
CA VAL A 93 -29.65 -18.00 -14.80
C VAL A 93 -30.80 -18.61 -14.01
N THR A 94 -31.65 -17.74 -13.43
CA THR A 94 -32.95 -18.15 -12.92
C THR A 94 -33.92 -18.14 -14.09
N THR A 95 -34.08 -19.31 -14.71
CA THR A 95 -35.29 -19.65 -15.44
C THR A 95 -36.49 -19.51 -14.50
N THR A 96 -37.44 -18.63 -14.84
CA THR A 96 -38.87 -18.79 -14.53
C THR A 96 -39.68 -18.07 -15.60
#